data_AF-A0A822YQU7-F1
#
_entry.id   AF-A0A822YQU7-F1
#
_cell.length_a   1.000
_cell.length_b   1.000
_cell.length_c   1.000
_cell.angle_alpha   90.00
_cell.angle_beta   90.00
_cell.angle_gamma   90.00
#
_symmetry.space_group_name_H-M   'P 1'
#
loop_
_entity.id
_entity.type
_entity.pdbx_description
1 polymer ?
#
loop_
_entity_poly.entity_id
_entity_poly.type
_entity_poly.pdbx_seq_one_letter_code
_entity_poly.pdbx_strand_id
1 'polypeptide(L)'
;MDNIRVEKVQKFEEFVDRRLKPDLVRAIVERDKVFEQQKVYSDLKRSIQNLEKNGVTSLRTLVNLGSEVYMQADVLDTQHIFVDIGLGFRVEFTWSEALQFISVKEERLARQIEEYTRLIASIKAQIKLVCEGIRELLQLPAEGSY
;
A
#
# COMPACT_ATOMS: atom_id res chain seq x y z
N MET A 1 3.79 -27.15 39.89
CA MET A 1 2.80 -26.20 39.31
C MET A 1 3.47 -25.17 38.41
N ASP A 2 4.74 -24.83 38.65
CA ASP A 2 5.46 -23.81 37.86
C ASP A 2 5.80 -24.25 36.42
N ASN A 3 6.07 -25.54 36.20
CA ASN A 3 6.41 -26.05 34.87
C ASN A 3 5.29 -25.85 33.82
N ILE A 4 4.02 -25.96 34.23
CA ILE A 4 2.85 -25.77 33.36
C ILE A 4 2.68 -24.29 32.97
N ARG A 5 3.06 -23.35 33.85
CA ARG A 5 3.00 -21.91 33.56
C ARG A 5 4.08 -21.52 32.58
N VAL A 6 5.31 -22.01 32.77
CA VAL A 6 6.43 -21.78 31.86
C VAL A 6 6.14 -22.30 30.46
N GLU A 7 5.60 -23.52 30.32
CA GLU A 7 5.21 -24.07 29.01
C GLU A 7 4.11 -23.25 28.31
N LYS A 8 3.14 -22.70 29.07
CA LYS A 8 2.09 -21.85 28.50
C LYS A 8 2.65 -20.51 28.01
N VAL A 9 3.53 -19.88 28.79
CA VAL A 9 4.20 -18.63 28.40
C VAL A 9 5.01 -18.84 27.13
N GLN A 10 5.83 -19.91 27.07
CA GLN A 10 6.61 -20.24 25.87
C GLN A 10 5.73 -20.43 24.63
N LYS A 11 4.58 -21.11 24.76
CA LYS A 11 3.62 -21.27 23.64
C LYS A 11 3.03 -19.95 23.17
N PHE A 12 2.73 -19.02 24.08
CA PHE A 12 2.21 -17.71 23.73
C PHE A 12 3.28 -16.81 23.09
N GLU A 13 4.51 -16.83 23.61
CA GLU A 13 5.65 -16.13 23.00
C GLU A 13 5.94 -16.67 21.60
N GLU A 14 5.97 -18.00 21.44
CA GLU A 14 6.17 -18.64 20.14
C GLU A 14 5.05 -18.28 19.16
N PHE A 15 3.80 -18.21 19.60
CA PHE A 15 2.68 -17.79 18.77
C PHE A 15 2.80 -16.33 18.32
N VAL A 16 3.21 -15.43 19.21
CA VAL A 16 3.44 -14.02 18.87
C VAL A 16 4.57 -13.91 17.84
N ASP A 17 5.68 -14.59 18.08
CA ASP A 17 6.89 -14.47 17.26
C ASP A 17 6.80 -15.18 15.93
N ARG A 18 6.23 -16.39 15.88
CA ARG A 18 6.17 -17.20 14.65
C ARG A 18 4.95 -16.90 13.79
N ARG A 19 3.93 -16.24 14.32
CA ARG A 19 2.69 -15.97 13.57
C ARG A 19 2.29 -14.51 13.57
N LEU A 20 1.98 -13.92 14.74
CA LEU A 20 1.39 -12.57 14.77
C LEU A 20 2.34 -11.48 14.24
N LYS A 21 3.64 -11.53 14.60
CA LYS A 21 4.65 -10.60 14.08
C LYS A 21 4.84 -10.75 12.55
N PRO A 22 5.06 -11.96 12.00
CA PRO A 22 5.09 -12.15 10.55
C PRO A 22 3.81 -11.70 9.83
N ASP A 23 2.64 -12.00 10.39
CA ASP A 23 1.35 -11.60 9.82
C ASP A 23 1.20 -10.06 9.80
N LEU A 24 1.67 -9.38 10.85
CA LEU A 24 1.70 -7.92 10.91
C LEU A 24 2.61 -7.33 9.83
N VAL A 25 3.83 -7.85 9.69
CA VAL A 25 4.78 -7.40 8.65
C VAL A 25 4.19 -7.61 7.27
N ARG A 26 3.60 -8.79 7.00
CA ARG A 26 2.95 -9.07 5.72
C ARG A 26 1.81 -8.10 5.43
N ALA A 27 0.94 -7.84 6.41
CA ALA A 27 -0.18 -6.90 6.24
C ALA A 27 0.30 -5.46 5.96
N ILE A 28 1.40 -5.02 6.61
CA ILE A 28 2.02 -3.72 6.34
C ILE A 28 2.57 -3.66 4.92
N VAL A 29 3.33 -4.68 4.50
CA VAL A 29 3.90 -4.74 3.13
C VAL A 29 2.81 -4.72 2.06
N GLU A 30 1.72 -5.47 2.25
CA GLU A 30 0.61 -5.45 1.30
C GLU A 30 -0.09 -4.08 1.24
N ARG A 31 -0.30 -3.43 2.39
CA ARG A 31 -0.84 -2.06 2.41
C ARG A 31 0.08 -1.07 1.68
N ASP A 32 1.39 -1.18 1.87
CA ASP A 32 2.36 -0.28 1.27
C ASP A 32 2.42 -0.46 -0.25
N LYS A 33 2.24 -1.68 -0.77
CA LYS A 33 2.04 -1.93 -2.21
C LYS A 33 0.82 -1.20 -2.77
N VAL A 34 -0.30 -1.21 -2.04
CA VAL A 34 -1.53 -0.50 -2.45
C VAL A 34 -1.32 1.01 -2.43
N PHE A 35 -0.58 1.54 -1.45
CA PHE A 35 -0.20 2.96 -1.42
C PHE A 35 0.65 3.37 -2.62
N GLU A 36 1.63 2.55 -3.02
CA GLU A 36 2.46 2.85 -4.20
C GLU A 36 1.60 2.86 -5.48
N GLN A 37 0.66 1.91 -5.62
CA GLN A 37 -0.29 1.92 -6.73
C GLN A 37 -1.17 3.18 -6.73
N GLN A 38 -1.67 3.60 -5.56
CA GLN A 38 -2.46 4.82 -5.43
C GLN A 38 -1.64 6.07 -5.85
N LYS A 39 -0.37 6.13 -5.46
CA LYS A 39 0.54 7.21 -5.84
C LYS A 39 0.74 7.28 -7.35
N VAL A 40 0.99 6.13 -8.01
CA VAL A 40 1.12 6.08 -9.48
C VAL A 40 -0.12 6.64 -10.18
N TYR A 41 -1.32 6.27 -9.72
CA TYR A 41 -2.57 6.81 -10.28
C TYR A 41 -2.75 8.30 -10.02
N SER A 42 -2.38 8.78 -8.83
CA SER A 42 -2.43 10.21 -8.47
C SER A 42 -1.48 11.06 -9.33
N ASP A 43 -0.26 10.56 -9.57
CA ASP A 43 0.73 11.21 -10.43
C ASP A 43 0.27 11.23 -11.89
N LEU A 44 -0.33 10.13 -12.38
CA LEU A 44 -0.93 10.07 -13.71
C LEU A 44 -2.08 11.07 -13.86
N LYS A 45 -3.00 11.11 -12.89
CA LYS A 45 -4.12 12.07 -12.87
C LYS A 45 -3.65 13.51 -12.96
N ARG A 46 -2.64 13.87 -12.15
CA ARG A 46 -2.04 15.21 -12.16
C ARG A 46 -1.42 15.54 -13.52
N SER A 47 -0.74 14.57 -14.12
CA SER A 47 -0.12 14.73 -15.45
C SER A 47 -1.18 14.98 -16.52
N ILE A 48 -2.26 14.20 -16.54
CA ILE A 48 -3.39 14.39 -17.47
C ILE A 48 -4.05 15.76 -17.27
N GLN A 49 -4.35 16.13 -16.02
CA GLN A 49 -4.95 17.43 -15.72
C GLN A 49 -4.07 18.60 -16.14
N ASN A 50 -2.75 18.46 -16.02
CA ASN A 50 -1.81 19.48 -16.50
C ASN A 50 -1.79 19.57 -18.03
N LEU A 51 -1.86 18.45 -18.75
CA LEU A 51 -1.96 18.45 -20.21
C LEU A 51 -3.27 19.11 -20.67
N GLU A 52 -4.40 18.71 -20.07
CA GLU A 52 -5.74 19.21 -20.38
C GLU A 52 -5.86 20.71 -20.09
N LYS A 53 -5.45 21.15 -18.90
CA LYS A 53 -5.53 22.56 -18.48
C LYS A 53 -4.73 23.50 -19.39
N ASN A 54 -3.59 23.03 -19.89
CA ASN A 54 -2.72 23.82 -20.75
C ASN A 54 -3.02 23.63 -22.25
N GLY A 55 -3.98 22.76 -22.60
CA GLY A 55 -4.31 22.46 -24.00
C GLY A 55 -3.13 21.94 -24.80
N VAL A 56 -2.18 21.25 -24.15
CA VAL A 56 -0.95 20.76 -24.79
C VAL A 56 -1.32 19.53 -25.59
N THR A 57 -1.50 19.69 -26.91
CA THR A 57 -1.85 18.60 -27.84
C THR A 57 -0.64 17.90 -28.44
N SER A 58 0.54 18.52 -28.35
CA SER A 58 1.83 17.93 -28.74
C SER A 58 2.88 18.23 -27.68
N LEU A 59 3.74 17.26 -27.37
CA LEU A 59 4.72 17.38 -26.28
C LEU A 59 6.10 16.91 -26.72
N ARG A 60 7.09 17.79 -26.63
CA ARG A 60 8.51 17.43 -26.74
C ARG A 60 9.06 17.17 -25.33
N THR A 61 9.59 15.98 -25.09
CA THR A 61 10.02 15.54 -23.76
C THR A 61 11.30 14.70 -23.81
N LEU A 62 11.99 14.59 -22.68
CA LEU A 62 13.10 13.65 -22.48
C LEU A 62 12.58 12.40 -21.77
N VAL A 63 12.69 11.26 -22.44
CA VAL A 63 12.29 9.95 -21.91
C VAL A 63 13.53 9.24 -21.38
N ASN A 64 13.45 8.78 -20.13
CA ASN A 64 14.48 7.95 -19.52
C ASN A 64 14.41 6.53 -20.11
N LEU A 65 15.53 6.06 -20.68
CA LEU A 65 15.68 4.72 -21.27
C LEU A 65 16.31 3.70 -20.29
N GLY A 66 16.72 4.15 -19.10
CA GLY A 66 17.42 3.38 -18.08
C GLY A 66 18.81 3.95 -17.77
N SER A 67 19.32 3.67 -16.56
CA SER A 67 20.68 4.06 -16.14
C SER A 67 21.04 5.54 -16.37
N GLU A 68 20.09 6.45 -16.11
CA GLU A 68 20.24 7.89 -16.36
C GLU A 68 20.55 8.27 -17.82
N VAL A 69 20.19 7.40 -18.78
CA VAL A 69 20.25 7.69 -20.21
C VAL A 69 18.90 8.23 -20.66
N TYR A 70 18.90 9.41 -21.26
CA TYR A 70 17.69 10.10 -21.71
C TYR A 70 17.70 10.29 -23.22
N MET A 71 16.54 10.10 -23.85
CA MET A 71 16.33 10.34 -25.27
C MET A 71 15.20 11.35 -25.46
N GLN A 72 15.39 12.25 -26.41
CA GLN A 72 14.34 13.20 -26.76
C GLN A 72 13.25 12.51 -27.61
N ALA A 73 12.01 12.69 -27.22
CA ALA A 73 10.83 12.20 -27.92
C ALA A 73 9.86 13.34 -28.21
N ASP A 74 9.26 13.31 -29.39
CA ASP A 74 8.18 14.19 -29.78
C ASP A 74 6.87 13.38 -29.80
N VAL A 75 5.95 13.74 -28.91
CA VAL A 75 4.60 13.19 -28.82
C VAL A 75 3.69 14.05 -29.68
N LEU A 76 3.18 13.46 -30.76
CA LEU A 76 2.38 14.17 -31.77
C LEU A 76 0.93 14.40 -31.31
N ASP A 77 0.40 13.47 -30.51
CA ASP A 77 -0.93 13.55 -29.92
C ASP A 77 -0.86 13.12 -28.45
N THR A 78 -1.19 14.04 -27.57
CA THR A 78 -1.26 13.82 -26.12
C THR A 78 -2.68 13.54 -25.65
N GLN A 79 -3.70 13.72 -26.50
CA GLN A 79 -5.12 13.57 -26.16
C GLN A 79 -5.49 12.10 -25.91
N HIS A 80 -4.71 11.18 -26.48
CA HIS A 80 -4.83 9.74 -26.30
C HIS A 80 -3.65 9.21 -25.47
N ILE A 81 -3.96 8.44 -24.43
CA ILE A 81 -2.97 7.82 -23.56
C ILE A 81 -3.28 6.35 -23.34
N PHE A 82 -2.22 5.53 -23.27
CA PHE A 82 -2.35 4.13 -22.91
C PHE A 82 -2.31 3.96 -21.39
N VAL A 83 -3.38 3.44 -20.82
CA VAL A 83 -3.46 3.12 -19.39
C VAL A 83 -3.45 1.61 -19.22
N ASP A 84 -2.58 1.12 -18.34
CA ASP A 84 -2.55 -0.28 -17.93
C ASP A 84 -3.76 -0.59 -17.04
N ILE A 85 -4.60 -1.53 -17.50
CA ILE A 85 -5.79 -1.98 -16.78
C ILE A 85 -5.58 -3.30 -16.04
N GLY A 86 -4.40 -3.90 -16.16
CA GLY A 86 -4.00 -5.17 -15.56
C GLY A 86 -3.86 -6.31 -16.57
N LEU A 87 -3.28 -7.42 -16.10
CA LEU A 87 -3.08 -8.66 -16.88
C LEU A 87 -2.29 -8.45 -18.19
N GLY A 88 -1.46 -7.40 -18.28
CA GLY A 88 -0.70 -7.06 -19.47
C GLY A 88 -1.49 -6.34 -20.56
N PHE A 89 -2.75 -5.97 -20.30
CA PHE A 89 -3.57 -5.21 -21.24
C PHE A 89 -3.46 -3.71 -20.97
N ARG A 90 -3.29 -2.97 -22.06
CA ARG A 90 -3.31 -1.51 -22.07
C ARG A 90 -4.41 -1.04 -22.99
N VAL A 91 -5.19 -0.09 -22.53
CA VAL A 91 -6.30 0.51 -23.28
C VAL A 91 -5.95 1.95 -23.60
N GLU A 92 -6.22 2.35 -24.83
CA GLU A 92 -6.13 3.74 -25.26
C GLU A 92 -7.36 4.49 -24.74
N PHE A 93 -7.12 5.56 -23.97
CA PHE A 93 -8.14 6.43 -23.42
C PHE A 93 -7.92 7.86 -23.86
N THR A 94 -9.01 8.59 -24.04
CA THR A 94 -9.00 10.06 -23.99
C THR A 94 -8.71 10.55 -22.57
N TRP A 95 -8.34 11.83 -22.41
CA TRP A 95 -8.17 12.43 -21.08
C TRP A 95 -9.37 12.22 -20.16
N SER A 96 -10.58 12.48 -20.65
CA SER A 96 -11.79 12.38 -19.85
C SER A 96 -12.08 10.93 -19.41
N GLU A 97 -11.91 9.96 -20.31
CA GLU A 97 -12.10 8.54 -19.98
C GLU A 97 -11.05 8.06 -18.97
N ALA A 98 -9.78 8.47 -19.14
CA ALA A 98 -8.73 8.14 -18.20
C ALA A 98 -9.00 8.72 -16.81
N LEU A 99 -9.45 9.98 -16.71
CA LEU A 99 -9.81 10.60 -15.43
C LEU A 99 -10.99 9.90 -14.75
N GLN A 100 -12.00 9.47 -15.51
CA GLN A 100 -13.11 8.67 -14.99
C GLN A 100 -12.64 7.32 -14.47
N PHE A 101 -11.81 6.61 -15.24
CA PHE A 101 -11.24 5.33 -14.85
C PHE A 101 -10.38 5.46 -13.58
N ILE A 102 -9.51 6.46 -13.52
CA ILE A 102 -8.63 6.71 -12.37
C ILE A 102 -9.47 6.98 -11.11
N SER A 103 -10.54 7.78 -11.20
CA SER A 103 -11.43 8.05 -10.07
C SER A 103 -12.00 6.77 -9.44
N VAL A 104 -12.48 5.84 -10.29
CA VAL A 104 -13.00 4.54 -9.83
C VAL A 104 -11.89 3.68 -9.21
N LYS A 105 -10.68 3.72 -9.78
CA LYS A 105 -9.53 2.98 -9.23
C LYS A 105 -9.04 3.56 -7.90
N GLU A 106 -8.95 4.88 -7.77
CA GLU A 106 -8.57 5.56 -6.53
C GLU A 106 -9.51 5.19 -5.38
N GLU A 107 -10.83 5.18 -5.63
CA GLU A 107 -11.81 4.79 -4.62
C GLU A 107 -11.65 3.33 -4.18
N ARG A 108 -11.42 2.42 -5.14
CA ARG A 108 -11.16 1.00 -4.83
C ARG A 108 -9.88 0.83 -4.00
N LEU A 109 -8.80 1.51 -4.38
CA LEU A 109 -7.52 1.44 -3.65
C LEU A 109 -7.66 2.02 -2.24
N ALA A 110 -8.41 3.12 -2.07
CA ALA A 110 -8.68 3.72 -0.77
C ALA A 110 -9.41 2.73 0.17
N ARG A 111 -10.43 2.02 -0.33
CA ARG A 111 -11.12 0.97 0.45
C ARG A 111 -10.17 -0.16 0.86
N GLN A 112 -9.31 -0.61 -0.05
CA GLN A 112 -8.30 -1.64 0.26
C GLN A 112 -7.30 -1.18 1.33
N ILE A 113 -6.85 0.08 1.27
CA ILE A 113 -5.98 0.67 2.29
C ILE A 113 -6.68 0.67 3.65
N GLU A 114 -7.96 1.02 3.70
CA GLU A 114 -8.75 1.01 4.94
C GLU A 114 -8.92 -0.41 5.51
N GLU A 115 -9.17 -1.40 4.66
CA GLU A 115 -9.23 -2.81 5.06
C GLU A 115 -7.92 -3.29 5.67
N TYR A 116 -6.79 -3.04 5.00
CA TYR A 116 -5.48 -3.39 5.55
C TYR A 116 -5.16 -2.62 6.84
N THR A 117 -5.56 -1.36 6.93
CA THR A 117 -5.37 -0.56 8.15
C THR A 117 -6.12 -1.16 9.33
N ARG A 118 -7.38 -1.59 9.11
CA ARG A 118 -8.18 -2.30 10.12
C ARG A 118 -7.56 -3.64 10.50
N LEU A 119 -7.07 -4.40 9.51
CA LEU A 119 -6.37 -5.68 9.76
C LEU A 119 -5.11 -5.49 10.62
N ILE A 120 -4.27 -4.51 10.27
CA ILE A 120 -3.06 -4.17 11.02
C ILE A 120 -3.40 -3.78 12.46
N ALA A 121 -4.43 -2.94 12.66
CA ALA A 121 -4.89 -2.57 13.99
C ALA A 121 -5.38 -3.77 14.80
N SER A 122 -6.12 -4.69 14.17
CA SER A 122 -6.58 -5.93 14.80
C SER A 122 -5.42 -6.83 15.23
N ILE A 123 -4.41 -7.04 14.37
CA ILE A 123 -3.22 -7.85 14.69
C ILE A 123 -2.43 -7.19 15.83
N LYS A 124 -2.24 -5.87 15.81
CA LYS A 124 -1.57 -5.14 16.90
C LYS A 124 -2.31 -5.29 18.23
N ALA A 125 -3.64 -5.23 18.22
CA ALA A 125 -4.45 -5.44 19.41
C ALA A 125 -4.34 -6.87 19.94
N GLN A 126 -4.32 -7.88 19.05
CA GLN A 126 -4.11 -9.28 19.43
C GLN A 126 -2.74 -9.50 20.07
N ILE A 127 -1.66 -8.94 19.48
CA ILE A 127 -0.31 -9.00 20.05
C ILE A 127 -0.30 -8.39 21.45
N LYS A 128 -0.88 -7.18 21.61
CA LYS A 128 -0.94 -6.51 22.91
C LYS A 128 -1.68 -7.37 23.94
N LEU A 129 -2.84 -7.94 23.59
CA LEU A 129 -3.61 -8.79 24.48
C LEU A 129 -2.81 -10.03 24.94
N VAL A 130 -2.12 -10.71 24.01
CA VAL A 130 -1.29 -11.87 24.35
C VAL A 130 -0.12 -11.48 25.26
N CYS A 131 0.54 -10.35 25.00
CA CYS A 131 1.61 -9.83 25.86
C CYS A 131 1.12 -9.50 27.28
N GLU A 132 -0.04 -8.85 27.41
CA GLU A 132 -0.64 -8.59 28.73
C GLU A 132 -1.04 -9.90 29.44
N GLY A 133 -1.58 -10.88 28.71
CA GLY A 133 -1.89 -12.19 29.27
C GLY A 133 -0.65 -12.94 29.78
N ILE A 134 0.48 -12.85 29.07
CA ILE A 134 1.77 -13.37 29.55
C ILE A 134 2.22 -12.63 30.82
N ARG A 135 2.11 -11.29 30.83
CA ARG A 135 2.49 -10.44 31.97
C ARG A 135 1.73 -10.82 33.24
N GLU A 136 0.42 -11.00 33.15
CA GLU A 136 -0.44 -11.46 34.25
C GLU A 136 -0.03 -12.85 34.75
N LEU A 137 0.26 -13.79 33.84
CA LEU A 137 0.71 -15.14 34.20
C LEU A 137 2.05 -15.15 34.92
N LEU A 138 2.92 -14.18 34.63
CA LEU A 138 4.23 -13.99 35.26
C LEU A 138 4.18 -13.10 36.51
N GLN A 139 3.01 -12.56 36.89
CA GLN A 139 2.85 -11.63 38.02
C GLN A 139 3.76 -10.39 37.94
N LEU A 140 4.10 -9.96 36.73
CA LEU A 140 4.92 -8.78 36.52
C LEU A 140 4.09 -7.51 36.78
N PRO A 141 4.65 -6.48 37.44
CA PRO A 141 3.95 -5.21 37.62
C PRO A 141 3.61 -4.59 36.26
N ALA A 142 2.44 -3.94 36.16
CA ALA A 142 2.03 -3.24 34.94
C ALA A 142 3.03 -2.12 34.61
N GLU A 143 3.37 -1.96 33.33
CA GLU A 143 4.14 -0.81 32.89
C GLU A 143 3.32 0.46 33.16
N GLY A 144 3.78 1.23 34.15
CA GLY A 144 3.24 2.54 34.46
C GLY A 144 3.45 3.49 33.28
N SER A 145 2.37 4.16 32.90
CA SER A 145 2.37 5.31 32.02
C SER A 145 3.41 6.34 32.47
N TYR A 146 4.47 6.52 31.69
CA TYR A 146 5.31 7.71 31.67
C TYR A 146 5.65 8.06 30.22
#